data_AF-A0A560MI44-F1
#
_entry.id   AF-A0A560MI44-F1
#
_cell.length_a   1.000
_cell.length_b   1.000
_cell.length_c   1.000
_cell.angle_alpha   90.00
_cell.angle_beta   90.00
_cell.angle_gamma   90.00
#
_symmetry.space_group_name_H-M   'P 1'
#
loop_
_entity.id
_entity.type
_entity.pdbx_description
1 polymer ?
#
loop_
_entity_poly.entity_id
_entity_poly.type
_entity_poly.pdbx_seq_one_letter_code
_entity_poly.pdbx_strand_id
1 'polypeptide(L)' 'MTIQRATNIAISTVSAVPLRGTIEIDCAGTVATFEIDEELAHRLCADLERFLTQVPRRVGSARF' A
#
# COMPACT_ATOMS: atom_id res chain seq x y z
N MET A 1 10.09 -9.17 -15.98
CA MET A 1 9.13 -8.60 -15.02
C MET A 1 8.89 -7.14 -15.39
N THR A 2 7.67 -6.76 -15.69
CA THR A 2 7.29 -5.36 -15.97
C THR A 2 6.86 -4.70 -14.67
N ILE A 3 7.61 -3.69 -14.22
CA ILE A 3 7.23 -2.89 -13.05
C ILE A 3 6.22 -1.85 -13.54
N GLN A 4 4.95 -2.00 -13.15
CA GLN A 4 3.96 -0.95 -13.36
C GLN A 4 4.09 0.06 -12.22
N ARG A 5 4.40 1.31 -12.58
CA ARG A 5 4.50 2.40 -11.61
C ARG A 5 3.11 2.98 -11.41
N ALA A 6 2.56 2.81 -10.21
CA ALA A 6 1.34 3.49 -9.82
C ALA A 6 1.60 5.00 -9.84
N THR A 7 0.77 5.73 -10.60
CA THR A 7 0.80 7.19 -10.74
C THR A 7 -0.07 7.86 -9.70
N ASN A 8 -1.15 7.21 -9.25
CA ASN A 8 -2.00 7.68 -8.17
C ASN A 8 -2.62 6.50 -7.40
N ILE A 9 -2.77 6.65 -6.09
CA ILE A 9 -3.47 5.70 -5.22
C ILE A 9 -4.49 6.50 -4.41
N ALA A 10 -5.77 6.21 -4.61
CA ALA A 10 -6.87 6.78 -3.83
C ALA A 10 -7.52 5.68 -2.99
N ILE A 11 -7.81 5.99 -1.72
CA ILE A 11 -8.48 5.06 -0.80
C ILE A 11 -9.75 5.75 -0.32
N SER A 12 -10.89 5.11 -0.56
CA SER A 12 -12.19 5.56 -0.09
C SER A 12 -12.72 4.59 0.96
N THR A 13 -13.08 5.08 2.14
CA THR A 13 -13.67 4.27 3.20
C THR A 13 -15.19 4.33 3.10
N VAL A 14 -15.82 3.17 2.89
CA VAL A 14 -17.28 3.02 2.77
C VAL A 14 -17.91 2.81 4.14
N SER A 15 -17.23 2.06 5.03
CA SER A 15 -17.70 1.79 6.39
C SER A 15 -16.51 1.61 7.34
N ALA A 16 -16.65 2.11 8.57
CA ALA A 16 -15.64 1.95 9.62
C ALA A 16 -15.82 0.64 10.42
N VAL A 17 -17.05 0.10 10.52
CA VAL A 17 -17.34 -1.15 11.25
C VAL A 17 -18.53 -1.89 10.60
N PRO A 18 -18.34 -3.04 9.94
CA PRO A 18 -17.04 -3.63 9.61
C PRO A 18 -16.27 -2.74 8.64
N LEU A 19 -14.93 -2.80 8.69
CA LEU A 19 -14.10 -2.00 7.80
C LEU A 19 -14.34 -2.44 6.35
N ARG A 20 -14.86 -1.52 5.54
CA ARG A 20 -15.02 -1.70 4.09
C ARG A 20 -14.57 -0.45 3.37
N GLY A 21 -13.78 -0.65 2.31
CA GLY A 21 -13.29 0.45 1.50
C GLY A 21 -13.00 0.02 0.07
N THR A 22 -12.59 0.98 -0.73
CA THR A 22 -12.21 0.78 -2.12
C THR A 22 -10.86 1.43 -2.35
N ILE A 23 -9.93 0.71 -2.96
CA ILE A 23 -8.65 1.24 -3.46
C ILE A 23 -8.78 1.41 -4.95
N GLU A 24 -8.49 2.61 -5.43
CA GLU A 24 -8.28 2.90 -6.84
C GLU A 24 -6.79 3.15 -7.06
N ILE A 25 -6.21 2.40 -8.00
CA ILE A 25 -4.81 2.52 -8.40
C ILE A 25 -4.80 2.93 -9.86
N ASP A 26 -4.38 4.16 -10.13
CA ASP A 26 -4.07 4.59 -11.49
C ASP A 26 -2.65 4.14 -11.85
N CYS A 27 -2.56 3.33 -12.89
CA CYS A 27 -1.33 2.88 -13.51
C CYS A 27 -1.24 3.49 -14.91
N ALA A 28 -0.72 4.71 -15.01
CA ALA A 28 -0.50 5.44 -16.25
C ALA A 28 -1.76 5.48 -17.16
N GLY A 29 -2.91 5.81 -16.59
CA GLY A 29 -4.19 5.89 -17.30
C GLY A 29 -5.00 4.59 -17.34
N THR A 30 -4.51 3.51 -16.72
CA THR A 30 -5.31 2.32 -16.41
C THR A 30 -5.69 2.34 -14.94
N VAL A 31 -6.99 2.46 -14.64
CA VAL A 31 -7.48 2.46 -13.26
C VAL A 31 -7.87 1.03 -12.86
N ALA A 32 -7.22 0.51 -11.82
CA ALA A 32 -7.58 -0.74 -11.18
C ALA A 32 -8.30 -0.44 -9.86
N THR A 33 -9.49 -1.01 -9.68
CA THR A 33 -10.33 -0.80 -8.49
C THR A 33 -10.46 -2.11 -7.71
N PHE A 34 -10.21 -2.06 -6.40
CA PHE A 34 -10.27 -3.22 -5.51
C PHE A 34 -11.07 -2.89 -4.26
N GLU A 35 -11.89 -3.84 -3.78
CA GLU A 35 -12.53 -3.72 -2.48
C GLU A 35 -11.57 -4.17 -1.37
N ILE A 36 -11.56 -3.43 -0.26
CA ILE A 36 -10.89 -3.81 0.98
C ILE A 36 -11.94 -4.24 1.98
N ASP A 37 -11.70 -5.38 2.61
CA ASP A 37 -12.35 -5.80 3.84
C ASP A 37 -11.37 -5.74 5.04
N GLU A 38 -11.92 -5.95 6.23
CA GLU A 38 -11.17 -5.87 7.49
C GLU A 38 -10.01 -6.87 7.59
N GLU A 39 -10.14 -8.07 7.04
CA GLU A 39 -9.07 -9.08 7.06
C GLU A 39 -7.91 -8.66 6.15
N LEU A 40 -8.23 -8.18 4.93
CA LEU A 40 -7.24 -7.69 4.00
C LEU A 40 -6.52 -6.45 4.54
N ALA A 41 -7.24 -5.51 5.15
CA ALA A 41 -6.64 -4.33 5.76
C ALA A 41 -5.62 -4.70 6.85
N HIS A 42 -5.97 -5.62 7.75
CA HIS A 42 -5.06 -6.07 8.80
C HIS A 42 -3.81 -6.75 8.23
N ARG A 43 -3.96 -7.59 7.20
CA ARG A 43 -2.81 -8.22 6.53
C ARG A 43 -1.89 -7.18 5.88
N LEU A 44 -2.44 -6.20 5.17
CA LEU A 44 -1.67 -5.14 4.54
C LEU A 44 -0.90 -4.30 5.57
N CYS A 45 -1.53 -3.96 6.70
CA CYS A 45 -0.88 -3.25 7.79
C CYS A 45 0.28 -4.06 8.38
N ALA A 46 0.06 -5.36 8.66
CA ALA A 46 1.10 -6.23 9.22
C ALA A 46 2.28 -6.42 8.25
N ASP A 47 2.01 -6.61 6.96
CA ASP A 47 3.05 -6.74 5.93
C ASP A 47 3.82 -5.42 5.74
N LEU A 48 3.14 -4.28 5.79
CA LEU A 48 3.77 -2.96 5.72
C LEU A 48 4.66 -2.71 6.94
N GLU A 49 4.17 -3.00 8.14
CA GLU A 49 4.96 -2.89 9.38
C GLU A 49 6.21 -3.78 9.29
N ARG A 50 6.04 -5.03 8.85
CA ARG A 50 7.18 -5.93 8.62
C ARG A 50 8.16 -5.35 7.61
N PHE A 51 7.69 -4.83 6.48
CA PHE A 51 8.56 -4.23 5.47
C PHE A 51 9.33 -3.02 6.03
N LEU A 52 8.66 -2.10 6.71
CA LEU A 52 9.27 -0.89 7.27
C LEU A 52 10.27 -1.20 8.39
N THR A 53 10.01 -2.24 9.19
CA THR A 53 10.89 -2.65 10.29
C THR A 53 12.04 -3.55 9.83
N GLN A 54 11.87 -4.32 8.75
CA GLN A 54 12.89 -5.21 8.20
C GLN A 54 13.76 -4.57 7.12
N VAL A 55 13.46 -3.36 6.64
CA VAL A 55 14.43 -2.58 5.86
C VAL A 55 15.66 -2.38 6.75
N PRO A 56 16.83 -2.95 6.40
CA PRO A 56 18.06 -2.56 7.07
C PRO A 56 18.15 -1.06 6.82
N ARG A 57 18.09 -0.24 7.87
CA ARG A 57 18.52 1.15 7.78
C ARG A 57 19.87 1.09 7.08
N ARG A 58 19.94 1.50 5.81
CA ARG A 58 21.22 1.81 5.17
C ARG A 58 21.77 2.91 6.05
N VAL A 59 22.59 2.51 7.02
CA VAL A 59 23.46 3.39 7.78
C VAL A 59 24.17 4.18 6.70
N GLY A 60 23.84 5.46 6.62
CA GLY A 60 24.48 6.36 5.68
C GLY A 60 25.98 6.13 5.82
N SER A 61 26.63 5.84 4.70
CA SER A 61 28.07 5.99 4.61
C SER A 61 28.35 7.48 4.82
N ALA A 62 28.50 7.88 6.09
CA ALA A 62 29.05 9.16 6.44
C ALA A 62 30.56 9.05 6.15
N ARG A 63 30.94 9.43 4.93
CA ARG A 63 32.30 9.84 4.63
C ARG A 63 32.41 11.32 4.98
N PHE A 64 33.10 11.63 6.07
CA PHE A 64 33.90 12.83 6.25
C PHE A 64 35.18 12.41 6.97
#